data_AF-A0AAC9M100-F1
#
_entry.id   AF-A0AAC9M100-F1
#
_cell.length_a   1.000
_cell.length_b   1.000
_cell.length_c   1.000
_cell.angle_alpha   90.00
_cell.angle_beta   90.00
_cell.angle_gamma   90.00
#
_symmetry.space_group_name_H-M   'P 1'
#
loop_
_entity.id
_entity.type
_entity.pdbx_description
1 polymer ?
#
loop_
_entity_poly.entity_id
_entity_poly.type
_entity_poly.pdbx_seq_one_letter_code
_entity_poly.pdbx_strand_id
1 'polypeptide(L)'
;MRISNIDAIALIDANNFYASCEQNINPHLRNKPVVILSNNDGCIIARSPEARALKIKMGTPYFKVKERLNKLDVAVLSSNYSLYGDMSRRLMNLLKNYCEQIEIYSIDEAFVSISRPNDENLYPWARSIRSLIYQNLGITITVGIGENKVRAKIANKLAKNIDYSAGIFDLGRTENENDYLKRISIDKIWGVGKQTSNWLQSKGIKNARELRDMEENEIIKKLGIVGKRLQLELKGHRCLPIEKNKKSKKEIQVSRSFGTPITKLEDLTQALATHAIKASEKMRSQNLQSSNIRVFARTSKYSSQNYQRSAHRKLTNATDDTNNILKIVVELSKEIYNPEYKFSKAGVLMQDLTNSEYLQQSVINYKSQKVLKKSTNLMKTIDLLNKRFNNNAITWAITKNSQSWKMNKNFLSRSSTTDIEQIPTIVK
;
A
#
# COMPACT_ATOMS: atom_id res chain seq x y z
N MET A 1 -12.96 -37.94 -20.20
CA MET A 1 -12.01 -36.82 -20.37
C MET A 1 -12.34 -35.70 -19.37
N ARG A 2 -11.69 -35.71 -18.20
CA ARG A 2 -11.64 -34.57 -17.28
C ARG A 2 -10.24 -34.59 -16.66
N ILE A 3 -9.26 -34.09 -17.39
CA ILE A 3 -7.98 -33.68 -16.79
C ILE A 3 -8.21 -32.22 -16.41
N SER A 4 -8.85 -32.00 -15.27
CA SER A 4 -8.78 -30.69 -14.62
C SER A 4 -7.36 -30.58 -14.10
N ASN A 5 -6.51 -29.80 -14.76
CA ASN A 5 -5.26 -29.35 -14.14
C ASN A 5 -5.62 -28.79 -12.76
N ILE A 6 -4.98 -29.30 -11.71
CA ILE A 6 -5.18 -28.80 -10.36
C ILE A 6 -4.51 -27.43 -10.30
N ASP A 7 -5.31 -26.37 -10.23
CA ASP A 7 -4.82 -25.01 -10.09
C ASP A 7 -4.14 -24.83 -8.72
N ALA A 8 -2.88 -24.42 -8.72
CA ALA A 8 -2.18 -23.94 -7.54
C ALA A 8 -2.24 -22.41 -7.46
N ILE A 9 -2.13 -21.90 -6.23
CA ILE A 9 -1.96 -20.48 -5.93
C ILE A 9 -0.53 -20.26 -5.44
N ALA A 10 0.18 -19.36 -6.08
CA ALA A 10 1.49 -18.92 -5.62
C ALA A 10 1.42 -17.46 -5.14
N LEU A 11 2.03 -17.20 -3.98
CA LEU A 11 2.32 -15.86 -3.50
C LEU A 11 3.76 -15.52 -3.86
N ILE A 12 3.90 -14.49 -4.70
CA ILE A 12 5.17 -13.90 -5.06
C ILE A 12 5.36 -12.64 -4.22
N ASP A 13 6.46 -12.57 -3.48
CA ASP A 13 6.75 -11.51 -2.51
C ASP A 13 8.19 -11.00 -2.70
N ALA A 14 8.35 -9.71 -2.96
CA ALA A 14 9.67 -9.10 -3.13
C ALA A 14 10.35 -8.82 -1.78
N ASN A 15 11.51 -9.45 -1.57
CA ASN A 15 12.20 -9.40 -0.27
C ASN A 15 12.75 -8.00 0.01
N ASN A 16 12.47 -7.48 1.22
CA ASN A 16 12.93 -6.19 1.72
C ASN A 16 12.70 -5.04 0.72
N PHE A 17 11.56 -5.07 0.03
CA PHE A 17 11.32 -4.37 -1.24
C PHE A 17 11.86 -2.93 -1.31
N TYR A 18 11.55 -2.06 -0.35
CA TYR A 18 12.03 -0.67 -0.39
C TYR A 18 13.54 -0.56 -0.27
N ALA A 19 14.18 -1.31 0.65
CA ALA A 19 15.63 -1.32 0.77
C ALA A 19 16.30 -1.89 -0.49
N SER A 20 15.72 -2.96 -1.05
CA SER A 20 16.20 -3.58 -2.29
C SER A 20 16.07 -2.64 -3.49
N CYS A 21 15.02 -1.80 -3.57
CA CYS A 21 14.90 -0.78 -4.61
C CYS A 21 16.03 0.26 -4.52
N GLU A 22 16.34 0.74 -3.31
CA GLU A 22 17.42 1.71 -3.12
C GLU A 22 18.80 1.11 -3.43
N GLN A 23 19.05 -0.13 -3.01
CA GLN A 23 20.31 -0.86 -3.30
C GLN A 23 20.45 -1.22 -4.78
N ASN A 24 19.34 -1.36 -5.50
CA ASN A 24 19.37 -1.58 -6.94
C ASN A 24 19.83 -0.32 -7.69
N ILE A 25 19.29 0.85 -7.32
CA ILE A 25 19.62 2.13 -7.95
C ILE A 25 20.98 2.67 -7.51
N ASN A 26 21.39 2.43 -6.27
CA ASN A 26 22.69 2.84 -5.76
C ASN A 26 23.55 1.62 -5.37
N PRO A 27 24.47 1.18 -6.26
CA PRO A 27 25.34 0.04 -6.00
C PRO A 27 26.21 0.17 -4.75
N HIS A 28 26.54 1.39 -4.29
CA HIS A 28 27.33 1.59 -3.07
C HIS A 28 26.60 1.14 -1.79
N LEU A 29 25.28 0.93 -1.85
CA LEU A 29 24.47 0.44 -0.75
C LEU A 29 24.37 -1.09 -0.71
N ARG A 30 24.87 -1.80 -1.72
CA ARG A 30 24.87 -3.27 -1.75
C ARG A 30 25.73 -3.80 -0.61
N ASN A 31 25.24 -4.85 0.07
CA ASN A 31 25.87 -5.47 1.24
C ASN A 31 26.10 -4.52 2.43
N LYS A 32 25.49 -3.33 2.44
CA LYS A 32 25.51 -2.40 3.56
C LYS A 32 24.18 -2.42 4.32
N PRO A 33 24.19 -2.17 5.64
CA PRO A 33 22.96 -2.01 6.40
C PRO A 33 22.21 -0.75 5.94
N VAL A 34 21.07 -0.95 5.27
CA VAL A 34 20.14 0.10 4.84
C VAL A 34 18.84 0.04 5.64
N VAL A 35 18.33 1.20 6.06
CA VAL A 35 16.98 1.39 6.61
C VAL A 35 16.23 2.50 5.87
N ILE A 36 14.93 2.28 5.67
CA ILE A 36 14.04 3.23 4.99
C ILE A 36 13.08 3.83 6.01
N LEU A 37 12.98 5.15 6.03
CA LEU A 37 12.11 5.91 6.92
C LEU A 37 10.73 6.17 6.30
N SER A 38 9.73 6.28 7.16
CA SER A 38 8.37 6.70 6.80
C SER A 38 8.32 8.13 6.29
N ASN A 39 7.12 8.58 5.87
CA ASN A 39 6.81 9.99 5.74
C ASN A 39 7.27 10.79 6.98
N ASN A 40 7.75 12.03 6.77
CA ASN A 40 8.37 12.89 7.77
C ASN A 40 9.61 12.31 8.46
N ASP A 41 10.25 11.30 7.88
CA ASP A 41 11.40 10.61 8.48
C ASP A 41 11.10 10.10 9.90
N GLY A 42 9.84 9.73 10.15
CA GLY A 42 9.33 9.48 11.50
C GLY A 42 9.78 8.16 12.12
N CYS A 43 9.63 7.06 11.40
CA CYS A 43 10.01 5.72 11.88
C CYS A 43 10.54 4.81 10.78
N ILE A 44 11.26 3.76 11.16
CA ILE A 44 11.80 2.77 10.23
C ILE A 44 10.68 1.89 9.69
N ILE A 45 10.45 1.88 8.38
CA ILE A 45 9.38 1.12 7.72
C ILE A 45 9.89 -0.04 6.87
N ALA A 46 11.15 -0.02 6.44
CA ALA A 46 11.80 -1.14 5.78
C ALA A 46 13.27 -1.21 6.18
N ARG A 47 13.86 -2.40 6.02
CA ARG A 47 15.23 -2.69 6.40
C ARG A 47 15.81 -3.77 5.49
N SER A 48 17.06 -3.60 5.12
CA SER A 48 17.88 -4.62 4.46
C SER A 48 18.13 -5.84 5.37
N PRO A 49 18.55 -6.99 4.82
CA PRO A 49 19.01 -8.15 5.61
C PRO A 49 20.12 -7.78 6.60
N GLU A 50 21.09 -6.96 6.18
CA GLU A 50 22.23 -6.52 6.96
C GLU A 50 21.77 -5.67 8.16
N ALA A 51 20.85 -4.72 7.94
CA ALA A 51 20.25 -3.95 9.02
C ALA A 51 19.41 -4.81 9.99
N ARG A 52 18.78 -5.89 9.49
CA ARG A 52 18.05 -6.85 10.33
C ARG A 52 19.01 -7.63 11.22
N ALA A 53 20.17 -8.05 10.71
CA ALA A 53 21.21 -8.73 11.48
C ALA A 53 21.71 -7.87 12.66
N LEU A 54 21.75 -6.54 12.48
CA LEU A 54 22.06 -5.57 13.55
C LEU A 54 20.93 -5.40 14.60
N LYS A 55 19.89 -6.24 14.58
CA LYS A 55 18.73 -6.21 15.50
C LYS A 55 17.97 -4.88 15.47
N ILE A 56 18.00 -4.14 14.36
CA ILE A 56 17.22 -2.90 14.19
C ILE A 56 15.76 -3.25 13.95
N LYS A 57 14.86 -2.86 14.86
CA LYS A 57 13.44 -3.22 14.82
C LYS A 57 12.65 -2.32 13.86
N MET A 58 11.75 -2.92 13.07
CA MET A 58 10.78 -2.20 12.26
C MET A 58 9.76 -1.45 13.14
N GLY A 59 9.29 -0.29 12.69
CA GLY A 59 8.36 0.57 13.42
C GLY A 59 9.00 1.45 14.50
N THR A 60 10.31 1.30 14.73
CA THR A 60 11.03 2.12 15.73
C THR A 60 11.10 3.58 15.27
N PRO A 61 10.73 4.56 16.12
CA PRO A 61 10.90 5.97 15.78
C PRO A 61 12.36 6.32 15.53
N TYR A 62 12.65 6.99 14.41
CA TYR A 62 14.01 7.27 13.96
C TYR A 62 14.80 8.09 14.99
N PHE A 63 14.18 9.13 15.56
CA PHE A 63 14.82 10.00 16.55
C PHE A 63 15.37 9.25 17.76
N LYS A 64 14.77 8.11 18.15
CA LYS A 64 15.23 7.29 19.29
C LYS A 64 16.46 6.43 18.97
N VAL A 65 16.72 6.16 17.69
CA VAL A 65 17.79 5.25 17.27
C VAL A 65 18.83 5.91 16.37
N LYS A 66 18.68 7.21 16.07
CA LYS A 66 19.55 7.99 15.19
C LYS A 66 21.03 7.82 15.53
N GLU A 67 21.41 8.02 16.79
CA GLU A 67 22.81 7.89 17.21
C GLU A 67 23.36 6.47 17.03
N ARG A 68 22.56 5.45 17.35
CA ARG A 68 22.94 4.06 17.16
C ARG A 68 23.12 3.72 15.67
N LEU A 69 22.24 4.22 14.81
CA LEU A 69 22.35 4.02 13.36
C LEU A 69 23.64 4.65 12.82
N ASN A 70 23.95 5.87 13.25
CA ASN A 70 25.19 6.56 12.86
C ASN A 70 26.45 5.80 13.34
N LYS A 71 26.46 5.33 14.59
CA LYS A 71 27.59 4.55 15.14
C LYS A 71 27.84 3.22 14.41
N LEU A 72 26.79 2.64 13.84
CA LEU A 72 26.84 1.37 13.11
C LEU A 72 26.96 1.56 11.59
N ASP A 73 27.23 2.78 11.12
CA ASP A 73 27.31 3.15 9.70
C ASP A 73 26.12 2.64 8.86
N VAL A 74 24.92 2.77 9.43
CA VAL A 74 23.68 2.35 8.75
C VAL A 74 23.24 3.46 7.79
N ALA A 75 23.10 3.13 6.52
CA ALA A 75 22.53 4.02 5.53
C ALA A 75 21.04 4.26 5.83
N VAL A 76 20.70 5.53 6.11
CA VAL A 76 19.33 5.97 6.42
C VAL A 76 18.79 6.72 5.22
N LEU A 77 17.65 6.29 4.68
CA LEU A 77 17.01 6.91 3.51
C LEU A 77 15.54 7.25 3.79
N SER A 78 15.08 8.39 3.26
CA SER A 78 13.67 8.76 3.26
C SER A 78 12.90 7.95 2.22
N SER A 79 11.64 7.62 2.51
CA SER A 79 10.77 6.91 1.56
C SER A 79 10.64 7.60 0.18
N ASN A 80 11.07 6.88 -0.85
CA ASN A 80 10.93 7.24 -2.27
C ASN A 80 9.80 6.46 -2.96
N TYR A 81 8.55 6.84 -2.67
CA TYR A 81 7.37 6.15 -3.24
C TYR A 81 7.24 6.22 -4.77
N SER A 82 7.89 7.18 -5.43
CA SER A 82 7.93 7.24 -6.90
C SER A 82 8.74 6.07 -7.45
N LEU A 83 9.98 5.89 -6.93
CA LEU A 83 10.83 4.75 -7.24
C LEU A 83 10.13 3.43 -6.92
N TYR A 84 9.60 3.28 -5.70
CA TYR A 84 8.98 2.03 -5.27
C TYR A 84 7.74 1.68 -6.11
N GLY A 85 6.94 2.68 -6.47
CA GLY A 85 5.79 2.50 -7.34
C GLY A 85 6.18 2.08 -8.75
N ASP A 86 7.28 2.63 -9.29
CA ASP A 86 7.77 2.22 -10.61
C ASP A 86 8.34 0.80 -10.61
N MET A 87 9.20 0.47 -9.66
CA MET A 87 9.76 -0.88 -9.50
C MET A 87 8.66 -1.94 -9.31
N SER A 88 7.63 -1.61 -8.54
CA SER A 88 6.45 -2.46 -8.37
C SER A 88 5.72 -2.70 -9.69
N ARG A 89 5.45 -1.63 -10.46
CA ARG A 89 4.79 -1.75 -11.75
C ARG A 89 5.57 -2.68 -12.70
N ARG A 90 6.89 -2.54 -12.73
CA ARG A 90 7.78 -3.40 -13.52
C ARG A 90 7.71 -4.86 -13.07
N LEU A 91 7.81 -5.11 -11.76
CA LEU A 91 7.65 -6.45 -11.17
C LEU A 91 6.33 -7.08 -11.58
N MET A 92 5.20 -6.38 -11.35
CA MET A 92 3.87 -6.90 -11.68
C MET A 92 3.69 -7.13 -13.18
N ASN A 93 4.32 -6.31 -14.03
CA ASN A 93 4.26 -6.51 -15.48
C ASN A 93 5.06 -7.73 -15.94
N LEU A 94 6.24 -8.00 -15.36
CA LEU A 94 7.00 -9.21 -15.65
C LEU A 94 6.21 -10.47 -15.27
N LEU A 95 5.52 -10.46 -14.13
CA LEU A 95 4.76 -11.61 -13.65
C LEU A 95 3.59 -12.01 -14.55
N LYS A 96 2.93 -11.05 -15.22
CA LYS A 96 1.75 -11.30 -16.06
C LYS A 96 1.96 -12.37 -17.12
N ASN A 97 3.18 -12.48 -17.66
CA ASN A 97 3.48 -13.42 -18.74
C ASN A 97 3.76 -14.84 -18.25
N TYR A 98 3.84 -15.06 -16.94
CA TYR A 98 4.24 -16.34 -16.33
C TYR A 98 3.17 -16.93 -15.42
N CYS A 99 1.93 -16.45 -15.52
CA CYS A 99 0.78 -16.95 -14.77
C CYS A 99 -0.50 -16.81 -15.57
N GLU A 100 -1.52 -17.60 -15.23
CA GLU A 100 -2.84 -17.54 -15.87
C GLU A 100 -3.67 -16.35 -15.35
N GLN A 101 -3.56 -16.08 -14.05
CA GLN A 101 -4.26 -15.00 -13.38
C GLN A 101 -3.34 -14.36 -12.36
N ILE A 102 -3.44 -13.05 -12.22
CA ILE A 102 -2.67 -12.27 -11.24
C ILE A 102 -3.60 -11.34 -10.46
N GLU A 103 -3.44 -11.33 -9.15
CA GLU A 103 -4.02 -10.37 -8.23
C GLU A 103 -2.89 -9.64 -7.52
N ILE A 104 -2.77 -8.34 -7.81
CA ILE A 104 -1.83 -7.44 -7.15
C ILE A 104 -2.37 -7.16 -5.74
N TYR A 105 -1.73 -7.76 -4.73
CA TYR A 105 -2.16 -7.67 -3.34
C TYR A 105 -1.58 -6.44 -2.64
N SER A 106 -0.29 -6.15 -2.88
CA SER A 106 0.41 -4.97 -2.37
C SER A 106 1.40 -4.41 -3.42
N ILE A 107 2.27 -3.49 -3.00
CA ILE A 107 3.33 -2.94 -3.85
C ILE A 107 4.43 -3.98 -4.15
N ASP A 108 4.62 -4.94 -3.26
CA ASP A 108 5.67 -5.95 -3.27
C ASP A 108 5.14 -7.38 -3.36
N GLU A 109 3.83 -7.60 -3.32
CA GLU A 109 3.21 -8.92 -3.30
C GLU A 109 2.11 -9.08 -4.35
N ALA A 110 2.08 -10.26 -4.98
CA ALA A 110 1.01 -10.68 -5.87
C ALA A 110 0.65 -12.15 -5.63
N PHE A 111 -0.65 -12.46 -5.67
CA PHE A 111 -1.14 -13.83 -5.81
C PHE A 111 -1.26 -14.16 -7.29
N VAL A 112 -0.79 -15.34 -7.68
CA VAL A 112 -0.91 -15.83 -9.05
C VAL A 112 -1.55 -17.22 -9.08
N SER A 113 -2.37 -17.47 -10.10
CA SER A 113 -2.90 -18.80 -10.43
C SER A 113 -1.98 -19.48 -11.42
N ILE A 114 -1.72 -20.76 -11.21
CA ILE A 114 -0.96 -21.58 -12.14
C ILE A 114 -1.45 -23.03 -12.10
N SER A 115 -1.70 -23.61 -13.28
CA SER A 115 -1.89 -25.05 -13.43
C SER A 115 -0.63 -25.80 -13.00
N ARG A 116 -0.79 -26.81 -12.14
CA ARG A 116 0.29 -27.76 -11.89
C ARG A 116 0.61 -28.55 -13.16
N PRO A 117 1.90 -28.78 -13.47
CA PRO A 117 2.30 -29.73 -14.52
C PRO A 117 1.95 -31.18 -14.11
N ASN A 118 2.12 -32.14 -15.02
CA ASN A 118 1.78 -33.55 -14.78
C ASN A 118 2.55 -34.19 -13.60
N ASP A 119 3.79 -33.76 -13.35
CA ASP A 119 4.60 -34.20 -12.21
C ASP A 119 4.35 -33.37 -10.93
N GLU A 120 3.34 -32.48 -10.98
CA GLU A 120 2.92 -31.53 -9.96
C GLU A 120 3.99 -30.53 -9.51
N ASN A 121 5.16 -30.54 -10.14
CA ASN A 121 6.35 -29.88 -9.63
C ASN A 121 6.47 -28.44 -10.15
N LEU A 122 6.15 -27.47 -9.28
CA LEU A 122 6.27 -26.04 -9.60
C LEU A 122 7.62 -25.42 -9.26
N TYR A 123 8.60 -26.18 -8.73
CA TYR A 123 9.93 -25.64 -8.41
C TYR A 123 10.69 -25.12 -9.65
N PRO A 124 10.70 -25.81 -10.81
CA PRO A 124 11.34 -25.28 -12.02
C PRO A 124 10.76 -23.93 -12.45
N TRP A 125 9.43 -23.79 -12.43
CA TRP A 125 8.73 -22.54 -12.70
C TRP A 125 9.08 -21.44 -11.67
N ALA A 126 9.05 -21.76 -10.38
CA ALA A 126 9.36 -20.78 -9.34
C ALA A 126 10.83 -20.31 -9.43
N ARG A 127 11.77 -21.20 -9.78
CA ARG A 127 13.17 -20.86 -10.04
C ARG A 127 13.32 -19.95 -11.26
N SER A 128 12.62 -20.25 -12.36
CA SER A 128 12.71 -19.43 -13.57
C SER A 128 12.20 -18.00 -13.34
N ILE A 129 11.07 -17.84 -12.64
CA ILE A 129 10.56 -16.50 -12.28
C ILE A 129 11.54 -15.77 -11.37
N ARG A 130 12.10 -16.43 -10.35
CA ARG A 130 13.10 -15.80 -9.46
C ARG A 130 14.29 -15.27 -10.25
N SER A 131 14.84 -16.09 -11.15
CA SER A 131 15.96 -15.69 -12.01
C SER A 131 15.57 -14.53 -12.93
N LEU A 132 14.40 -14.60 -13.58
CA LEU A 132 13.89 -13.53 -14.44
C LEU A 132 13.79 -12.20 -13.70
N ILE A 133 13.12 -12.18 -12.54
CA ILE A 133 12.93 -10.96 -11.76
C ILE A 133 14.27 -10.40 -11.28
N TYR A 134 15.19 -11.27 -10.85
CA TYR A 134 16.52 -10.85 -10.44
C TYR A 134 17.32 -10.25 -11.60
N GLN A 135 17.30 -10.88 -12.78
CA GLN A 135 18.01 -10.39 -13.97
C GLN A 135 17.46 -9.04 -14.46
N ASN A 136 16.14 -8.84 -14.43
CA ASN A 136 15.51 -7.64 -14.97
C ASN A 136 15.47 -6.47 -13.97
N LEU A 137 15.33 -6.76 -12.66
CA LEU A 137 15.09 -5.75 -11.64
C LEU A 137 16.14 -5.74 -10.53
N GLY A 138 17.04 -6.71 -10.47
CA GLY A 138 18.00 -6.86 -9.38
C GLY A 138 17.37 -7.07 -8.00
N ILE A 139 16.10 -7.50 -7.96
CA ILE A 139 15.34 -7.74 -6.72
C ILE A 139 15.14 -9.23 -6.56
N THR A 140 15.44 -9.74 -5.37
CA THR A 140 15.11 -11.13 -5.01
C THR A 140 13.65 -11.22 -4.55
N ILE A 141 12.94 -12.24 -5.01
CA ILE A 141 11.59 -12.57 -4.54
C ILE A 141 11.63 -13.85 -3.70
N THR A 142 10.56 -14.13 -2.97
CA THR A 142 10.24 -15.40 -2.35
C THR A 142 8.93 -15.91 -2.94
N VAL A 143 8.84 -17.22 -3.21
CA VAL A 143 7.66 -17.84 -3.81
C VAL A 143 7.09 -18.87 -2.84
N GLY A 144 5.85 -18.66 -2.39
CA GLY A 144 5.12 -19.62 -1.56
C GLY A 144 3.96 -20.21 -2.34
N ILE A 145 3.88 -21.53 -2.44
CA ILE A 145 2.89 -22.23 -3.26
C ILE A 145 1.96 -23.03 -2.34
N GLY A 146 0.66 -22.99 -2.64
CA GLY A 146 -0.35 -23.78 -1.95
C GLY A 146 -1.64 -23.88 -2.79
N GLU A 147 -2.62 -24.59 -2.27
CA GLU A 147 -3.91 -24.84 -2.93
C GLU A 147 -4.82 -23.60 -2.92
N ASN A 148 -4.53 -22.68 -2.01
CA ASN A 148 -5.31 -21.48 -1.78
C ASN A 148 -4.44 -20.33 -1.22
N LYS A 149 -5.03 -19.14 -1.05
CA LYS A 149 -4.28 -17.93 -0.70
C LYS A 149 -3.66 -18.00 0.70
N VAL A 150 -4.38 -18.57 1.67
CA VAL A 150 -3.87 -18.69 3.05
C VAL A 150 -2.67 -19.63 3.08
N ARG A 151 -2.78 -20.78 2.42
CA ARG A 151 -1.68 -21.75 2.34
C ARG A 151 -0.49 -21.20 1.55
N ALA A 152 -0.69 -20.46 0.47
CA ALA A 152 0.38 -19.77 -0.25
C ALA A 152 1.11 -18.73 0.63
N LYS A 153 0.38 -17.96 1.46
CA LYS A 153 0.96 -17.04 2.45
C LYS A 153 1.76 -17.78 3.52
N ILE A 154 1.27 -18.93 4.00
CA ILE A 154 2.01 -19.79 4.95
C ILE A 154 3.28 -20.33 4.29
N ALA A 155 3.17 -20.88 3.09
CA ALA A 155 4.29 -21.40 2.32
C ALA A 155 5.37 -20.33 2.11
N ASN A 156 4.99 -19.10 1.75
CA ASN A 156 5.95 -18.00 1.59
C ASN A 156 6.67 -17.68 2.91
N LYS A 157 5.94 -17.70 4.03
CA LYS A 157 6.53 -17.50 5.35
C LYS A 157 7.51 -18.63 5.72
N LEU A 158 7.18 -19.87 5.38
CA LEU A 158 8.08 -21.01 5.57
C LEU A 158 9.33 -20.85 4.69
N ALA A 159 9.16 -20.49 3.42
CA ALA A 159 10.23 -20.22 2.47
C ALA A 159 11.23 -19.14 2.95
N LYS A 160 10.78 -18.18 3.77
CA LYS A 160 11.63 -17.14 4.35
C LYS A 160 12.41 -17.57 5.59
N ASN A 161 12.00 -18.65 6.26
CA ASN A 161 12.58 -19.08 7.54
C ASN A 161 13.26 -20.46 7.49
N ILE A 162 13.12 -21.17 6.37
CA ILE A 162 13.68 -22.50 6.17
C ILE A 162 14.80 -22.38 5.13
N ASP A 163 16.05 -22.56 5.56
CA ASP A 163 17.22 -22.29 4.71
C ASP A 163 17.27 -23.20 3.46
N TYR A 164 16.98 -24.50 3.61
CA TYR A 164 16.99 -25.45 2.48
C TYR A 164 15.93 -25.17 1.41
N SER A 165 14.93 -24.33 1.71
CA SER A 165 13.89 -23.96 0.75
C SER A 165 14.43 -23.05 -0.36
N ALA A 166 15.58 -22.39 -0.15
CA ALA A 166 16.15 -21.41 -1.07
C ALA A 166 15.14 -20.32 -1.52
N GLY A 167 14.18 -19.98 -0.64
CA GLY A 167 13.13 -19.00 -0.92
C GLY A 167 11.99 -19.49 -1.83
N ILE A 168 11.84 -20.81 -1.98
CA ILE A 168 10.69 -21.44 -2.64
C ILE A 168 10.16 -22.53 -1.71
N PHE A 169 8.87 -22.49 -1.40
CA PHE A 169 8.26 -23.56 -0.61
C PHE A 169 6.88 -23.88 -1.17
N ASP A 170 6.62 -25.17 -1.39
CA ASP A 170 5.33 -25.68 -1.86
C ASP A 170 4.67 -26.51 -0.76
N LEU A 171 3.65 -25.94 -0.14
CA LEU A 171 2.88 -26.60 0.91
C LEU A 171 1.92 -27.66 0.35
N GLY A 172 1.56 -27.59 -0.93
CA GLY A 172 0.68 -28.59 -1.55
C GLY A 172 1.37 -29.91 -1.89
N ARG A 173 2.71 -29.95 -1.87
CA ARG A 173 3.52 -31.15 -2.17
C ARG A 173 4.22 -31.73 -0.94
N THR A 174 4.02 -31.17 0.25
CA THR A 174 4.70 -31.70 1.44
C THR A 174 3.92 -32.85 2.06
N GLU A 175 4.64 -33.92 2.42
CA GLU A 175 4.07 -35.04 3.17
C GLU A 175 3.83 -34.68 4.65
N ASN A 176 4.65 -33.78 5.22
CA ASN A 176 4.58 -33.39 6.64
C ASN A 176 3.83 -32.06 6.89
N GLU A 177 2.70 -31.82 6.21
CA GLU A 177 1.93 -30.57 6.33
C GLU A 177 1.68 -30.14 7.79
N ASN A 178 1.30 -31.10 8.64
CA ASN A 178 0.99 -30.88 10.05
C ASN A 178 2.15 -30.25 10.83
N ASP A 179 3.39 -30.64 10.54
CA ASP A 179 4.57 -30.13 11.24
C ASP A 179 4.92 -28.71 10.78
N TYR A 180 4.72 -28.42 9.50
CA TYR A 180 4.90 -27.06 8.98
C TYR A 180 3.83 -26.10 9.51
N LEU A 181 2.57 -26.53 9.60
CA LEU A 181 1.50 -25.71 10.18
C LEU A 181 1.72 -25.44 11.67
N LYS A 182 2.26 -26.40 12.43
CA LYS A 182 2.65 -26.20 13.84
C LYS A 182 3.71 -25.11 14.02
N ARG A 183 4.64 -24.96 13.06
CA ARG A 183 5.70 -23.92 13.11
C ARG A 183 5.17 -22.50 12.94
N ILE A 184 3.94 -22.33 12.46
CA ILE A 184 3.34 -21.00 12.26
C ILE A 184 2.53 -20.60 13.48
N SER A 185 3.04 -19.62 14.23
CA SER A 185 2.30 -19.04 15.35
C SER A 185 1.04 -18.30 14.88
N ILE A 186 0.03 -18.28 15.73
CA ILE A 186 -1.31 -17.78 15.39
C ILE A 186 -1.33 -16.29 15.00
N ASP A 187 -0.49 -15.47 15.62
CA ASP A 187 -0.33 -14.04 15.32
C ASP A 187 0.29 -13.76 13.94
N LYS A 188 0.77 -14.81 13.26
CA LYS A 188 1.40 -14.72 11.94
C LYS A 188 0.52 -15.22 10.81
N ILE A 189 -0.66 -15.76 11.11
CA ILE A 189 -1.59 -16.24 10.11
C ILE A 189 -2.26 -15.05 9.44
N TRP A 190 -2.31 -15.07 8.10
CA TRP A 190 -2.97 -14.04 7.32
C TRP A 190 -4.47 -14.00 7.66
N GLY A 191 -4.97 -12.83 8.06
CA GLY A 191 -6.36 -12.66 8.54
C GLY A 191 -6.52 -12.70 10.06
N VAL A 192 -5.50 -13.09 10.83
CA VAL A 192 -5.53 -13.08 12.30
C VAL A 192 -4.86 -11.82 12.85
N GLY A 193 -5.66 -10.86 13.32
CA GLY A 193 -5.17 -9.63 13.97
C GLY A 193 -4.80 -9.83 15.44
N LYS A 194 -4.22 -8.80 16.08
CA LYS A 194 -3.79 -8.84 17.49
C LYS A 194 -4.90 -9.27 18.46
N GLN A 195 -6.10 -8.73 18.32
CA GLN A 195 -7.23 -9.06 19.19
C GLN A 195 -7.70 -10.51 19.00
N THR A 196 -7.81 -10.95 17.74
CA THR A 196 -8.16 -12.33 17.40
C THR A 196 -7.10 -13.31 17.91
N SER A 197 -5.82 -12.97 17.75
CA SER A 197 -4.70 -13.77 18.26
C SER A 197 -4.76 -13.92 19.77
N ASN A 198 -5.00 -12.84 20.51
CA ASN A 198 -5.15 -12.90 21.97
C ASN A 198 -6.34 -13.79 22.39
N TRP A 199 -7.46 -13.70 21.69
CA TRP A 199 -8.62 -14.55 21.95
C TRP A 199 -8.31 -16.03 21.67
N LEU A 200 -7.69 -16.36 20.54
CA LEU A 200 -7.28 -17.73 20.21
C LEU A 200 -6.30 -18.29 21.26
N GLN A 201 -5.33 -17.50 21.69
CA GLN A 201 -4.40 -17.88 22.75
C GLN A 201 -5.11 -18.14 24.08
N SER A 202 -6.13 -17.35 24.43
CA SER A 202 -6.95 -17.60 25.64
C SER A 202 -7.72 -18.93 25.60
N LYS A 203 -7.90 -19.50 24.39
CA LYS A 203 -8.51 -20.83 24.16
C LYS A 203 -7.47 -21.94 24.04
N GLY A 204 -6.19 -21.65 24.30
CA GLY A 204 -5.09 -22.62 24.18
C GLY A 204 -4.57 -22.81 22.75
N ILE A 205 -5.12 -22.09 21.77
CA ILE A 205 -4.74 -22.20 20.36
C ILE A 205 -3.55 -21.28 20.07
N LYS A 206 -2.40 -21.88 19.72
CA LYS A 206 -1.10 -21.23 19.57
C LYS A 206 -0.59 -21.20 18.14
N ASN A 207 -0.99 -22.15 17.29
CA ASN A 207 -0.45 -22.29 15.93
C ASN A 207 -1.52 -22.56 14.87
N ALA A 208 -1.10 -22.57 13.60
CA ALA A 208 -2.00 -22.72 12.45
C ALA A 208 -2.66 -24.10 12.39
N ARG A 209 -1.97 -25.16 12.83
CA ARG A 209 -2.56 -26.51 12.91
C ARG A 209 -3.70 -26.53 13.91
N GLU A 210 -3.49 -25.99 15.11
CA GLU A 210 -4.51 -25.96 16.15
C GLU A 210 -5.73 -25.11 15.73
N LEU A 211 -5.54 -23.99 15.02
CA LEU A 211 -6.66 -23.22 14.48
C LEU A 211 -7.43 -23.99 13.39
N ARG A 212 -6.72 -24.73 12.54
CA ARG A 212 -7.34 -25.60 11.52
C ARG A 212 -8.25 -26.65 12.19
N ASP A 213 -7.76 -27.24 13.27
CA ASP A 213 -8.38 -28.36 13.98
C ASP A 213 -9.39 -27.92 15.07
N MET A 214 -9.49 -26.61 15.36
CA MET A 214 -10.43 -26.04 16.34
C MET A 214 -11.90 -26.28 15.94
N GLU A 215 -12.80 -26.36 16.92
CA GLU A 215 -14.23 -26.56 16.68
C GLU A 215 -14.84 -25.39 15.87
N GLU A 216 -15.62 -25.71 14.83
CA GLU A 216 -16.08 -24.72 13.85
C GLU A 216 -17.10 -23.73 14.43
N ASN A 217 -18.00 -24.18 15.31
CA ASN A 217 -19.05 -23.33 15.88
C ASN A 217 -18.47 -22.23 16.77
N GLU A 218 -17.41 -22.51 17.55
CA GLU A 218 -16.70 -21.51 18.33
C GLU A 218 -16.08 -20.42 17.44
N ILE A 219 -15.48 -20.82 16.31
CA ILE A 219 -14.90 -19.88 15.36
C ILE A 219 -15.99 -19.00 14.74
N ILE A 220 -17.10 -19.59 14.30
CA ILE A 220 -18.22 -18.85 13.70
C ILE A 220 -18.82 -17.89 14.72
N LYS A 221 -19.02 -18.31 15.98
CA LYS A 221 -19.61 -17.48 17.04
C LYS A 221 -18.80 -16.21 17.30
N LYS A 222 -17.46 -16.28 17.20
CA LYS A 222 -16.58 -15.11 17.47
C LYS A 222 -16.19 -14.32 16.22
N LEU A 223 -15.84 -15.01 15.14
CA LEU A 223 -15.22 -14.45 13.93
C LEU A 223 -16.13 -14.47 12.71
N GLY A 224 -17.33 -15.06 12.84
CA GLY A 224 -18.32 -15.16 11.78
C GLY A 224 -17.81 -15.96 10.57
N ILE A 225 -18.38 -15.66 9.41
CA ILE A 225 -18.06 -16.34 8.15
C ILE A 225 -16.60 -16.15 7.73
N VAL A 226 -15.95 -15.05 8.14
CA VAL A 226 -14.55 -14.78 7.80
C VAL A 226 -13.63 -15.76 8.54
N GLY A 227 -13.90 -16.02 9.82
CA GLY A 227 -13.18 -17.05 10.59
C GLY A 227 -13.37 -18.44 9.99
N LYS A 228 -14.60 -18.80 9.62
CA LYS A 228 -14.89 -20.09 8.98
C LYS A 228 -14.12 -20.26 7.67
N ARG A 229 -14.12 -19.23 6.80
CA ARG A 229 -13.37 -19.27 5.53
C ARG A 229 -11.86 -19.42 5.75
N LEU A 230 -11.30 -18.73 6.74
CA LEU A 230 -9.90 -18.88 7.11
C LEU A 230 -9.60 -20.32 7.54
N GLN A 231 -10.44 -20.91 8.38
CA GLN A 231 -10.29 -22.29 8.82
C GLN A 231 -10.37 -23.28 7.66
N LEU A 232 -11.35 -23.11 6.76
CA LEU A 232 -11.50 -23.96 5.58
C LEU A 232 -10.28 -23.85 4.64
N GLU A 233 -9.72 -22.66 4.46
CA GLU A 233 -8.48 -22.47 3.70
C GLU A 233 -7.29 -23.17 4.37
N LEU A 234 -7.18 -23.15 5.70
CA LEU A 234 -6.17 -23.93 6.42
C LEU A 234 -6.35 -25.44 6.23
N LYS A 235 -7.61 -25.92 6.12
CA LYS A 235 -7.96 -27.31 5.77
C LYS A 235 -7.71 -27.66 4.30
N GLY A 236 -7.33 -26.69 3.47
CA GLY A 236 -7.03 -26.89 2.04
C GLY A 236 -8.16 -26.47 1.09
N HIS A 237 -9.34 -26.14 1.60
CA HIS A 237 -10.49 -25.76 0.77
C HIS A 237 -10.39 -24.31 0.29
N ARG A 238 -10.41 -24.12 -1.03
CA ARG A 238 -10.37 -22.79 -1.66
C ARG A 238 -11.70 -22.05 -1.44
N CYS A 239 -11.66 -21.02 -0.59
CA CYS A 239 -12.77 -20.13 -0.26
C CYS A 239 -12.58 -18.71 -0.82
N LEU A 240 -11.32 -18.30 -1.05
CA LEU A 240 -10.95 -16.97 -1.49
C LEU A 240 -10.48 -16.99 -2.96
N PRO A 241 -11.32 -16.55 -3.91
CA PRO A 241 -10.94 -16.53 -5.32
C PRO A 241 -9.86 -15.49 -5.60
N ILE A 242 -9.14 -15.65 -6.72
CA ILE A 242 -8.28 -14.59 -7.24
C ILE A 242 -9.16 -13.47 -7.79
N GLU A 243 -8.99 -12.27 -7.26
CA GLU A 243 -9.71 -11.06 -7.66
C GLU A 243 -9.04 -10.46 -8.90
N LYS A 244 -9.58 -10.73 -10.09
CA LYS A 244 -9.10 -10.15 -11.36
C LYS A 244 -9.31 -8.63 -11.43
N ASN A 245 -10.41 -8.14 -10.85
CA ASN A 245 -10.81 -6.74 -10.91
C ASN A 245 -10.69 -6.10 -9.53
N LYS A 246 -10.02 -4.95 -9.45
CA LYS A 246 -10.05 -4.11 -8.25
C LYS A 246 -11.48 -3.62 -8.05
N LYS A 247 -12.08 -3.93 -6.90
CA LYS A 247 -13.37 -3.37 -6.50
C LYS A 247 -13.32 -1.84 -6.57
N SER A 248 -14.41 -1.24 -7.05
CA SER A 248 -14.56 0.22 -7.04
C SER A 248 -14.33 0.76 -5.64
N LYS A 249 -13.50 1.80 -5.53
CA LYS A 249 -13.22 2.41 -4.24
C LYS A 249 -14.50 3.04 -3.70
N LYS A 250 -14.80 2.79 -2.42
CA LYS A 250 -15.90 3.45 -1.73
C LYS A 250 -15.55 4.89 -1.35
N GLU A 251 -14.26 5.14 -1.09
CA GLU A 251 -13.77 6.44 -0.64
C GLU A 251 -12.36 6.71 -1.18
N ILE A 252 -12.01 7.98 -1.37
CA ILE A 252 -10.67 8.43 -1.73
C ILE A 252 -10.19 9.44 -0.69
N GLN A 253 -9.19 9.03 0.10
CA GLN A 253 -8.55 9.90 1.09
C GLN A 253 -7.19 10.38 0.60
N VAL A 254 -6.93 11.68 0.80
CA VAL A 254 -5.58 12.24 0.71
C VAL A 254 -5.30 12.99 2.01
N SER A 255 -4.34 12.50 2.79
CA SER A 255 -3.97 13.08 4.08
C SER A 255 -2.48 12.94 4.32
N ARG A 256 -1.86 13.91 4.98
CA ARG A 256 -0.47 13.84 5.41
C ARG A 256 -0.29 14.41 6.81
N SER A 257 0.61 13.82 7.57
CA SER A 257 1.16 14.51 8.73
C SER A 257 2.13 15.59 8.25
N PHE A 258 2.19 16.71 8.95
CA PHE A 258 3.06 17.82 8.62
C PHE A 258 4.46 17.64 9.21
N GLY A 259 5.48 18.16 8.54
CA GLY A 259 6.86 18.17 9.07
C GLY A 259 6.99 19.13 10.26
N THR A 260 6.27 20.25 10.18
CA THR A 260 6.09 21.25 11.23
C THR A 260 4.59 21.44 11.50
N PRO A 261 4.15 21.51 12.77
CA PRO A 261 2.74 21.72 13.06
C PRO A 261 2.23 23.05 12.49
N ILE A 262 1.04 23.02 11.88
CA ILE A 262 0.37 24.21 11.33
C ILE A 262 -0.35 24.95 12.46
N THR A 263 -0.19 26.28 12.48
CA THR A 263 -0.88 27.18 13.42
C THR A 263 -1.74 28.23 12.75
N LYS A 264 -1.52 28.53 11.46
CA LYS A 264 -2.25 29.55 10.72
C LYS A 264 -3.36 28.93 9.87
N LEU A 265 -4.48 29.65 9.72
CA LEU A 265 -5.58 29.25 8.86
C LEU A 265 -5.12 29.11 7.40
N GLU A 266 -4.35 30.07 6.90
CA GLU A 266 -3.84 30.10 5.52
C GLU A 266 -3.06 28.82 5.17
N ASP A 267 -2.16 28.40 6.06
CA ASP A 267 -1.37 27.18 5.92
C ASP A 267 -2.26 25.93 5.91
N LEU A 268 -3.27 25.88 6.78
CA LEU A 268 -4.21 24.76 6.84
C LEU A 268 -5.07 24.69 5.56
N THR A 269 -5.59 25.82 5.11
CA THR A 269 -6.37 25.93 3.87
C THR A 269 -5.51 25.52 2.67
N GLN A 270 -4.26 25.97 2.60
CA GLN A 270 -3.31 25.60 1.55
C GLN A 270 -3.03 24.09 1.55
N ALA A 271 -2.84 23.49 2.73
CA ALA A 271 -2.60 22.06 2.87
C ALA A 271 -3.79 21.22 2.40
N LEU A 272 -5.00 21.59 2.84
CA LEU A 272 -6.24 20.94 2.43
C LEU A 272 -6.49 21.11 0.93
N ALA A 273 -6.27 22.30 0.37
CA ALA A 273 -6.38 22.55 -1.07
C ALA A 273 -5.42 21.68 -1.88
N THR A 274 -4.16 21.56 -1.45
CA THR A 274 -3.17 20.68 -2.09
C THR A 274 -3.60 19.21 -2.06
N HIS A 275 -4.23 18.78 -0.96
CA HIS A 275 -4.77 17.43 -0.84
C HIS A 275 -6.02 17.22 -1.70
N ALA A 276 -6.88 18.24 -1.81
CA ALA A 276 -8.07 18.25 -2.65
C ALA A 276 -7.72 18.10 -4.12
N ILE A 277 -6.76 18.86 -4.64
CA ILE A 277 -6.30 18.76 -6.03
C ILE A 277 -5.87 17.32 -6.36
N LYS A 278 -5.02 16.73 -5.51
CA LYS A 278 -4.57 15.35 -5.67
C LYS A 278 -5.69 14.32 -5.52
N ALA A 279 -6.68 14.59 -4.68
CA ALA A 279 -7.85 13.73 -4.55
C ALA A 279 -8.71 13.78 -5.82
N SER A 280 -8.90 14.96 -6.39
CA SER A 280 -9.64 15.16 -7.63
C SER A 280 -8.95 14.52 -8.83
N GLU A 281 -7.64 14.67 -8.99
CA GLU A 281 -6.84 13.95 -10.00
C GLU A 281 -7.01 12.43 -9.87
N LYS A 282 -6.95 11.92 -8.63
CA LYS A 282 -7.16 10.48 -8.36
C LYS A 282 -8.57 10.03 -8.70
N MET A 283 -9.59 10.82 -8.41
CA MET A 283 -10.98 10.54 -8.78
C MET A 283 -11.13 10.45 -10.30
N ARG A 284 -10.63 11.46 -11.04
CA ARG A 284 -10.68 11.50 -12.51
C ARG A 284 -9.93 10.35 -13.17
N SER A 285 -8.74 10.01 -12.68
CA SER A 285 -7.97 8.86 -13.19
C SER A 285 -8.69 7.51 -13.02
N GLN A 286 -9.71 7.45 -12.17
CA GLN A 286 -10.53 6.27 -11.89
C GLN A 286 -11.97 6.41 -12.43
N ASN A 287 -12.27 7.46 -13.20
CA ASN A 287 -13.61 7.78 -13.69
C ASN A 287 -14.67 7.89 -12.58
N LEU A 288 -14.27 8.45 -11.42
CA LEU A 288 -15.13 8.62 -10.25
C LEU A 288 -15.46 10.09 -10.00
N GLN A 289 -16.62 10.34 -9.40
CA GLN A 289 -17.07 11.63 -8.90
C GLN A 289 -17.55 11.48 -7.46
N SER A 290 -17.49 12.55 -6.67
CA SER A 290 -17.90 12.53 -5.26
C SER A 290 -19.07 13.47 -5.00
N SER A 291 -20.06 12.98 -4.26
CA SER A 291 -21.18 13.78 -3.76
C SER A 291 -21.02 14.20 -2.29
N ASN A 292 -19.95 13.77 -1.61
CA ASN A 292 -19.71 14.16 -0.22
C ASN A 292 -18.21 14.41 0.01
N ILE A 293 -17.89 15.66 0.33
CA ILE A 293 -16.52 16.14 0.53
C ILE A 293 -16.34 16.42 2.01
N ARG A 294 -15.42 15.68 2.65
CA ARG A 294 -15.07 15.83 4.06
C ARG A 294 -13.64 16.33 4.21
N VAL A 295 -13.43 17.29 5.09
CA VAL A 295 -12.10 17.73 5.54
C VAL A 295 -11.92 17.41 7.00
N PHE A 296 -10.69 17.16 7.41
CA PHE A 296 -10.36 16.95 8.82
C PHE A 296 -8.97 17.47 9.16
N ALA A 297 -8.80 17.86 10.42
CA ALA A 297 -7.52 18.24 11.00
C ALA A 297 -7.42 17.76 12.44
N ARG A 298 -6.21 17.45 12.90
CA ARG A 298 -5.97 17.00 14.28
C ARG A 298 -4.60 17.37 14.82
N THR A 299 -4.51 17.50 16.14
CA THR A 299 -3.25 17.64 16.89
C THR A 299 -2.50 16.31 16.96
N SER A 300 -1.30 16.32 17.55
CA SER A 300 -0.49 15.11 17.71
C SER A 300 -1.13 14.19 18.74
N LYS A 301 -1.01 12.87 18.60
CA LYS A 301 -1.42 11.94 19.66
C LYS A 301 -0.60 12.09 20.95
N TYR A 302 0.53 12.79 20.87
CA TYR A 302 1.45 13.03 21.97
C TYR A 302 1.41 14.47 22.49
N SER A 303 0.54 15.35 21.96
CA SER A 303 0.36 16.69 22.54
C SER A 303 -0.53 16.62 23.77
N SER A 304 -0.27 17.47 24.76
CA SER A 304 -1.11 17.64 25.95
C SER A 304 -2.55 18.04 25.60
N GLN A 305 -2.71 18.78 24.50
CA GLN A 305 -3.99 19.20 23.97
C GLN A 305 -4.44 18.29 22.82
N ASN A 306 -5.51 17.53 23.05
CA ASN A 306 -6.13 16.68 22.04
C ASN A 306 -7.26 17.43 21.35
N TYR A 307 -7.05 17.77 20.08
CA TYR A 307 -8.08 18.37 19.24
C TYR A 307 -8.15 17.63 17.92
N GLN A 308 -9.36 17.22 17.54
CA GLN A 308 -9.65 16.60 16.27
C GLN A 308 -11.02 17.09 15.83
N ARG A 309 -11.08 17.70 14.64
CA ARG A 309 -12.33 18.19 14.06
C ARG A 309 -12.42 17.79 12.60
N SER A 310 -13.64 17.53 12.16
CA SER A 310 -13.96 17.28 10.75
C SER A 310 -15.23 18.01 10.39
N ALA A 311 -15.28 18.54 9.16
CA ALA A 311 -16.47 19.14 8.57
C ALA A 311 -16.69 18.51 7.20
N HIS A 312 -17.93 18.45 6.74
CA HIS A 312 -18.27 17.86 5.44
C HIS A 312 -19.38 18.65 4.76
N ARG A 313 -19.41 18.55 3.44
CA ARG A 313 -20.50 19.10 2.63
C ARG A 313 -20.98 18.03 1.66
N LYS A 314 -22.29 17.75 1.72
CA LYS A 314 -23.00 16.93 0.74
C LYS A 314 -23.42 17.80 -0.44
N LEU A 315 -23.25 17.28 -1.64
CA LEU A 315 -23.57 17.91 -2.90
C LEU A 315 -24.76 17.21 -3.53
N THR A 316 -25.65 17.99 -4.15
CA THR A 316 -26.79 17.45 -4.90
C THR A 316 -26.32 16.68 -6.14
N ASN A 317 -25.26 17.15 -6.79
CA ASN A 317 -24.66 16.52 -7.96
C ASN A 317 -23.21 16.14 -7.62
N ALA A 318 -22.85 14.88 -7.89
CA ALA A 318 -21.47 14.45 -7.76
C ALA A 318 -20.54 15.23 -8.71
N THR A 319 -19.33 15.53 -8.24
CA THR A 319 -18.36 16.28 -9.04
C THR A 319 -16.93 15.78 -8.82
N ASP A 320 -16.14 15.90 -9.88
CA ASP A 320 -14.70 15.70 -9.95
C ASP A 320 -13.98 16.99 -10.39
N ASP A 321 -14.71 18.10 -10.55
CA ASP A 321 -14.16 19.40 -10.92
C ASP A 321 -13.41 20.01 -9.74
N THR A 322 -12.09 20.13 -9.89
CA THR A 322 -11.21 20.66 -8.85
C THR A 322 -11.61 22.07 -8.42
N ASN A 323 -12.14 22.92 -9.31
CA ASN A 323 -12.53 24.28 -8.96
C ASN A 323 -13.70 24.30 -7.96
N ASN A 324 -14.70 23.45 -8.18
CA ASN A 324 -15.86 23.35 -7.29
C ASN A 324 -15.45 22.76 -5.94
N ILE A 325 -14.62 21.72 -5.98
CA ILE A 325 -14.10 21.06 -4.78
C ILE A 325 -13.25 22.04 -3.94
N LEU A 326 -12.40 22.84 -4.57
CA LEU A 326 -11.55 23.80 -3.88
C LEU A 326 -12.36 24.88 -3.14
N LYS A 327 -13.42 25.41 -3.74
CA LYS A 327 -14.31 26.38 -3.07
C LYS A 327 -14.87 25.81 -1.77
N ILE A 328 -15.38 24.58 -1.84
CA ILE A 328 -15.94 23.87 -0.69
C ILE A 328 -14.87 23.62 0.38
N VAL A 329 -13.68 23.16 -0.03
CA VAL A 329 -12.58 22.87 0.90
C VAL A 329 -12.10 24.13 1.61
N VAL A 330 -12.05 25.28 0.92
CA VAL A 330 -11.71 26.57 1.53
C VAL A 330 -12.74 26.97 2.59
N GLU A 331 -14.03 26.83 2.30
CA GLU A 331 -15.09 27.11 3.28
C GLU A 331 -15.00 26.18 4.49
N LEU A 332 -14.94 24.86 4.26
CA LEU A 332 -14.84 23.87 5.34
C LEU A 332 -13.56 24.00 6.16
N SER A 333 -12.47 24.53 5.58
CA SER A 333 -11.23 24.78 6.33
C SER A 333 -11.41 25.79 7.46
N LYS A 334 -12.28 26.80 7.25
CA LYS A 334 -12.61 27.81 8.27
C LYS A 334 -13.41 27.20 9.41
N GLU A 335 -14.29 26.24 9.12
CA GLU A 335 -15.14 25.58 10.13
C GLU A 335 -14.37 24.64 11.07
N ILE A 336 -13.27 24.04 10.60
CA ILE A 336 -12.48 23.11 11.42
C ILE A 336 -11.32 23.79 12.14
N TYR A 337 -10.89 24.96 11.66
CA TYR A 337 -9.76 25.68 12.19
C TYR A 337 -10.06 26.24 13.58
N ASN A 338 -9.08 26.11 14.47
CA ASN A 338 -9.09 26.77 15.76
C ASN A 338 -7.65 27.24 16.06
N PRO A 339 -7.44 28.54 16.31
CA PRO A 339 -6.11 29.13 16.52
C PRO A 339 -5.39 28.63 17.78
N GLU A 340 -6.10 28.06 18.75
CA GLU A 340 -5.52 27.55 19.99
C GLU A 340 -4.69 26.27 19.79
N TYR A 341 -4.90 25.55 18.68
CA TYR A 341 -4.34 24.22 18.47
C TYR A 341 -3.30 24.18 17.37
N LYS A 342 -2.26 23.38 17.61
CA LYS A 342 -1.19 23.10 16.63
C LYS A 342 -1.52 21.82 15.85
N PHE A 343 -1.92 21.96 14.60
CA PHE A 343 -2.33 20.85 13.77
C PHE A 343 -1.12 20.04 13.29
N SER A 344 -1.12 18.73 13.55
CA SER A 344 -0.04 17.81 13.14
C SER A 344 -0.38 17.02 11.88
N LYS A 345 -1.67 16.92 11.52
CA LYS A 345 -2.16 16.20 10.35
C LYS A 345 -3.46 16.82 9.88
N ALA A 346 -3.60 16.96 8.56
CA ALA A 346 -4.87 17.25 7.91
C ALA A 346 -5.10 16.35 6.69
N GLY A 347 -6.33 16.34 6.20
CA GLY A 347 -6.70 15.55 5.03
C GLY A 347 -8.07 15.90 4.48
N VAL A 348 -8.26 15.47 3.24
CA VAL A 348 -9.55 15.47 2.56
C VAL A 348 -9.96 14.03 2.31
N LEU A 349 -11.27 13.79 2.36
CA LEU A 349 -11.89 12.53 2.05
C LEU A 349 -13.07 12.77 1.10
N MET A 350 -13.01 12.10 -0.04
CA MET A 350 -14.08 12.08 -1.03
C MET A 350 -14.89 10.80 -0.81
N GLN A 351 -16.17 10.95 -0.47
CA GLN A 351 -17.10 9.88 -0.14
C GLN A 351 -18.26 9.86 -1.13
N ASP A 352 -19.12 8.84 -1.02
CA ASP A 352 -20.27 8.64 -1.90
C ASP A 352 -19.86 8.72 -3.37
N LEU A 353 -18.87 7.88 -3.72
CA LEU A 353 -18.25 7.86 -5.04
C LEU A 353 -19.16 7.18 -6.07
N THR A 354 -19.41 7.87 -7.17
CA THR A 354 -20.21 7.40 -8.31
C THR A 354 -19.35 7.34 -9.57
N ASN A 355 -19.62 6.40 -10.47
CA ASN A 355 -18.97 6.38 -11.78
C ASN A 355 -19.47 7.59 -12.60
N SER A 356 -18.53 8.32 -13.20
CA SER A 356 -18.82 9.49 -14.05
C SER A 356 -19.68 9.18 -15.28
N GLU A 357 -19.73 7.92 -15.72
CA GLU A 357 -20.59 7.48 -16.84
C GLU A 357 -22.08 7.50 -16.49
N TYR A 358 -22.42 7.27 -15.22
CA TYR A 358 -23.80 7.21 -14.72
C TYR A 358 -24.14 8.46 -13.91
N LEU A 359 -23.89 9.64 -14.49
CA LEU A 359 -24.18 10.91 -13.82
C LEU A 359 -25.70 11.15 -13.74
N GLN A 360 -26.28 10.88 -12.57
CA GLN A 360 -27.63 11.35 -12.27
C GLN A 360 -27.59 12.86 -11.99
N GLN A 361 -28.27 13.64 -12.82
CA GLN A 361 -28.38 15.08 -12.62
C GLN A 361 -29.60 15.42 -11.76
N SER A 362 -29.44 16.39 -10.88
CA SER A 362 -30.55 17.04 -10.22
C SER A 362 -31.52 17.64 -11.23
N VAL A 363 -32.82 17.44 -11.02
CA VAL A 363 -33.90 18.11 -11.78
C VAL A 363 -33.91 19.61 -11.52
N ILE A 364 -33.66 20.02 -10.27
CA ILE A 364 -33.70 21.42 -9.81
C ILE A 364 -32.45 22.21 -10.24
N ASN A 365 -31.26 21.62 -10.10
CA ASN A 365 -29.96 22.25 -10.42
C ASN A 365 -29.39 21.72 -11.75
N TYR A 366 -30.20 21.77 -12.81
CA TYR A 366 -29.77 21.31 -14.13
C TYR A 366 -28.67 22.22 -14.70
N LYS A 367 -27.49 21.66 -14.95
CA LYS A 367 -26.42 22.37 -15.66
C LYS A 367 -26.52 22.07 -17.14
N SER A 368 -26.46 23.12 -17.97
CA SER A 368 -26.44 22.93 -19.42
C SER A 368 -25.27 22.04 -19.85
N GLN A 369 -25.50 21.19 -20.85
CA GLN A 369 -24.48 20.27 -21.36
C GLN A 369 -23.21 21.00 -21.82
N LYS A 370 -23.35 22.23 -22.34
CA LYS A 370 -22.22 23.07 -22.77
C LYS A 370 -21.29 23.43 -21.59
N VAL A 371 -21.85 23.78 -20.43
CA VAL A 371 -21.07 24.13 -19.24
C VAL A 371 -20.35 22.91 -18.68
N LEU A 372 -21.03 21.76 -18.64
CA LEU A 372 -20.44 20.50 -18.19
C LEU A 372 -19.28 20.08 -19.10
N LYS A 373 -19.49 20.05 -20.42
CA LYS A 373 -18.44 19.71 -21.40
C LYS A 373 -17.23 20.65 -21.29
N LYS A 374 -17.46 21.95 -21.09
CA LYS A 374 -16.36 22.92 -20.92
C LYS A 374 -15.53 22.63 -19.66
N SER A 375 -16.17 22.36 -18.52
CA SER A 375 -15.46 22.01 -17.28
C SER A 375 -14.70 20.69 -17.42
N THR A 376 -15.33 19.65 -17.97
CA THR A 376 -14.69 18.35 -18.20
C THR A 376 -13.47 18.47 -19.11
N ASN A 377 -13.58 19.21 -20.22
CA ASN A 377 -12.47 19.43 -21.14
C ASN A 377 -11.32 20.20 -20.47
N LEU A 378 -11.64 21.24 -19.69
CA LEU A 378 -10.63 21.99 -18.93
C LEU A 378 -9.87 21.08 -17.97
N MET A 379 -10.58 20.28 -17.16
CA MET A 379 -9.94 19.37 -16.20
C MET A 379 -9.07 18.32 -16.90
N LYS A 380 -9.56 17.73 -18.01
CA LYS A 380 -8.79 16.77 -18.82
C LYS A 380 -7.51 17.40 -19.37
N THR A 381 -7.59 18.63 -19.89
CA THR A 381 -6.41 19.34 -20.42
C THR A 381 -5.37 19.59 -19.33
N ILE A 382 -5.80 20.03 -18.14
CA ILE A 382 -4.90 20.24 -17.00
C ILE A 382 -4.21 18.92 -16.61
N ASP A 383 -4.98 17.83 -16.49
CA ASP A 383 -4.44 16.52 -16.14
C ASP A 383 -3.44 16.00 -17.19
N LEU A 384 -3.74 16.19 -18.49
CA LEU A 384 -2.84 15.81 -19.58
C LEU A 384 -1.53 16.59 -19.55
N LEU A 385 -1.59 17.90 -19.34
CA LEU A 385 -0.40 18.75 -19.24
C LEU A 385 0.44 18.37 -18.03
N ASN A 386 -0.18 18.17 -16.87
CA ASN A 386 0.53 17.73 -15.67
C ASN A 386 1.14 16.34 -15.86
N LYS A 387 0.45 15.40 -16.50
CA LYS A 387 1.01 14.07 -16.80
C LYS A 387 2.22 14.14 -17.73
N ARG A 388 2.22 15.05 -18.70
CA ARG A 388 3.32 15.23 -19.67
C ARG A 388 4.54 15.96 -19.08
N PHE A 389 4.31 16.91 -18.18
CA PHE A 389 5.34 17.83 -17.68
C PHE A 389 5.53 17.71 -16.15
N ASN A 390 5.87 16.50 -15.67
CA ASN A 390 6.31 16.23 -14.28
C ASN A 390 5.33 16.65 -13.16
N ASN A 391 4.02 16.47 -13.38
CA ASN A 391 2.93 16.59 -12.39
C ASN A 391 2.77 17.95 -11.70
N ASN A 392 3.38 19.03 -12.18
CA ASN A 392 3.28 20.37 -11.56
C ASN A 392 3.33 21.54 -12.58
N ALA A 393 3.13 21.27 -13.88
CA ALA A 393 3.18 22.33 -14.89
C ALA A 393 2.09 23.38 -14.72
N ILE A 394 0.86 22.95 -14.36
CA ILE A 394 -0.26 23.83 -14.08
C ILE A 394 -0.85 23.46 -12.72
N THR A 395 -1.01 24.46 -11.86
CA THR A 395 -1.67 24.30 -10.57
C THR A 395 -2.50 25.54 -10.22
N TRP A 396 -3.37 25.40 -9.24
CA TRP A 396 -4.19 26.49 -8.71
C TRP A 396 -3.34 27.42 -7.84
N ALA A 397 -3.56 28.72 -7.97
CA ALA A 397 -2.79 29.77 -7.30
C ALA A 397 -2.69 29.58 -5.78
N ILE A 398 -3.74 29.04 -5.15
CA ILE A 398 -3.78 28.74 -3.71
C ILE A 398 -2.62 27.85 -3.24
N THR A 399 -2.03 27.04 -4.14
CA THR A 399 -0.93 26.12 -3.80
C THR A 399 0.47 26.69 -4.00
N LYS A 400 0.61 27.87 -4.61
CA LYS A 400 1.90 28.41 -5.11
C LYS A 400 2.82 28.96 -4.01
N ASN A 401 2.29 29.37 -2.85
CA ASN A 401 3.09 29.91 -1.74
C ASN A 401 4.02 28.85 -1.12
N SER A 402 5.13 29.29 -0.53
CA SER A 402 6.10 28.43 0.16
C SER A 402 5.42 27.67 1.31
N GLN A 403 5.29 26.36 1.16
CA GLN A 403 4.64 25.49 2.15
C GLN A 403 5.63 25.16 3.28
N SER A 404 5.55 25.90 4.37
CA SER A 404 6.36 25.69 5.60
C SER A 404 6.11 24.32 6.25
N TRP A 405 4.93 23.76 6.04
CA TRP A 405 4.43 22.50 6.61
C TRP A 405 4.76 21.26 5.77
N LYS A 406 5.56 21.41 4.70
CA LYS A 406 5.95 20.32 3.80
C LYS A 406 6.51 19.14 4.58
N MET A 407 6.28 17.97 4.01
CA MET A 407 6.67 16.71 4.62
C MET A 407 8.19 16.59 4.61
N ASN A 408 8.81 16.27 5.76
CA ASN A 408 10.26 16.10 5.85
C ASN A 408 10.69 14.86 5.05
N LYS A 409 11.73 15.03 4.24
CA LYS A 409 12.37 14.00 3.42
C LYS A 409 13.86 14.32 3.30
N ASN A 410 14.54 14.43 4.43
CA ASN A 410 15.90 14.96 4.51
C ASN A 410 16.93 13.99 3.93
N PHE A 411 16.56 12.72 3.80
CA PHE A 411 17.41 11.64 3.31
C PHE A 411 16.87 11.04 1.99
N LEU A 412 16.18 11.85 1.18
CA LEU A 412 15.60 11.37 -0.08
C LEU A 412 16.70 11.00 -1.07
N SER A 413 16.65 9.76 -1.56
CA SER A 413 17.52 9.29 -2.64
C SER A 413 17.12 9.86 -4.00
N ARG A 414 18.04 9.74 -4.96
CA ARG A 414 17.77 10.10 -6.37
C ARG A 414 16.69 9.18 -6.96
N SER A 415 15.79 9.75 -7.76
CA SER A 415 14.63 9.07 -8.37
C SER A 415 14.94 8.65 -9.81
N SER A 416 16.04 7.92 -10.00
CA SER A 416 16.67 7.65 -11.29
C SER A 416 15.81 6.90 -12.33
N THR A 417 14.78 6.15 -11.89
CA THR A 417 13.89 5.42 -12.82
C THR A 417 12.76 6.28 -13.37
N THR A 418 12.49 7.42 -12.74
CA THR A 418 11.37 8.30 -13.08
C THR A 418 11.81 9.69 -13.50
N ASP A 419 13.10 10.00 -13.35
CA ASP A 419 13.70 11.28 -13.69
C ASP A 419 15.06 11.06 -14.36
N ILE A 420 15.14 11.46 -15.63
CA ILE A 420 16.32 11.26 -16.47
C ILE A 420 17.53 12.08 -15.98
N GLU A 421 17.29 13.23 -15.37
CA GLU A 421 18.35 14.10 -14.81
C GLU A 421 18.99 13.49 -13.56
N GLN A 422 18.31 12.51 -12.96
CA GLN A 422 18.74 11.85 -11.73
C GLN A 422 19.33 10.45 -11.99
N ILE A 423 19.61 10.08 -13.24
CA ILE A 423 20.28 8.82 -13.57
C ILE A 423 21.66 8.77 -12.89
N PRO A 424 22.06 7.63 -12.29
CA PRO A 424 23.39 7.52 -11.71
C PRO A 424 24.43 7.69 -12.83
N THR A 425 25.22 8.75 -12.75
CA THR A 425 26.41 8.88 -13.58
C THR A 425 27.47 7.96 -12.97
N ILE A 426 28.05 7.09 -13.80
CA ILE A 426 29.26 6.36 -13.41
C ILE A 426 30.35 7.42 -13.28
N VAL A 427 30.57 7.90 -12.05
CA VAL A 427 31.75 8.71 -11.74
C VAL A 427 32.92 7.74 -11.72
N LYS A 428 33.88 7.98 -12.62
CA LYS A 428 35.09 7.18 -12.81
C LYS A 428 35.87 6.99 -11.50
#